data_AF-A0A9N9CTZ2-F1
#
_entry.id   AF-A0A9N9CTZ2-F1
#
_cell.length_a   1.000
_cell.length_b   1.000
_cell.length_c   1.000
_cell.angle_alpha   90.00
_cell.angle_beta   90.00
_cell.angle_gamma   90.00
#
_symmetry.space_group_name_H-M   'P 1'
#
loop_
_entity.id
_entity.type
_entity.pdbx_description
1 polymer ?
#
loop_
_entity_poly.entity_id
_entity_poly.type
_entity_poly.pdbx_seq_one_letter_code
_entity_poly.pdbx_strand_id
1 'polypeptide(L)'
;MKQHQENALVIARFLESSDKVEEVTYPGLESHPQHDLAKKQSKGFGGMLSFKIKGGFEAADTFLQNIKIFTLAESLGGVESLAEHPAK
;
A
#
# COMPACT_ATOMS: atom_id res chain seq x y z
N MET A 1 -3.24 -5.98 -14.56
CA MET A 1 -3.60 -4.64 -14.06
C MET A 1 -4.94 -4.55 -13.35
N LYS A 2 -6.05 -5.06 -13.91
CA LYS A 2 -7.36 -5.06 -13.22
C LYS A 2 -7.27 -5.63 -11.79
N GLN A 3 -6.74 -6.85 -11.65
CA GLN A 3 -6.62 -7.51 -10.35
C GLN A 3 -5.71 -6.76 -9.37
N HIS A 4 -4.60 -6.17 -9.85
CA HIS A 4 -3.72 -5.37 -9.01
C HIS A 4 -4.46 -4.21 -8.36
N GLN A 5 -5.27 -3.49 -9.13
CA GLN A 5 -6.06 -2.38 -8.60
C GLN A 5 -7.14 -2.85 -7.62
N GLU A 6 -7.88 -3.90 -7.97
CA GLU A 6 -8.94 -4.43 -7.10
C GLU A 6 -8.37 -4.87 -5.75
N ASN A 7 -7.24 -5.59 -5.76
CA ASN A 7 -6.55 -6.01 -4.54
C ASN A 7 -5.99 -4.81 -3.75
N ALA A 8 -5.31 -3.88 -4.42
CA ALA A 8 -4.71 -2.72 -3.76
C ALA A 8 -5.77 -1.82 -3.09
N LEU A 9 -6.94 -1.62 -3.72
CA LEU A 9 -8.02 -0.86 -3.10
C LEU A 9 -8.57 -1.53 -1.85
N VAL A 10 -8.72 -2.86 -1.86
CA VAL A 10 -9.16 -3.62 -0.67
C VAL A 10 -8.13 -3.50 0.46
N ILE A 11 -6.84 -3.67 0.15
CA ILE A 11 -5.75 -3.56 1.13
C ILE A 11 -5.66 -2.12 1.67
N ALA A 12 -5.74 -1.11 0.80
CA ALA A 12 -5.65 0.29 1.18
C ALA A 12 -6.77 0.67 2.16
N ARG A 13 -8.01 0.26 1.90
CA ARG A 13 -9.16 0.49 2.81
C ARG A 13 -9.02 -0.27 4.13
N PHE A 14 -8.53 -1.50 4.08
CA PHE A 14 -8.24 -2.27 5.29
C PHE A 14 -7.21 -1.56 6.17
N LEU A 15 -6.10 -1.11 5.58
CA LEU A 15 -5.07 -0.36 6.29
C LEU A 15 -5.59 0.98 6.81
N GLU A 16 -6.37 1.73 6.03
CA GLU A 16 -6.93 3.03 6.42
C GLU A 16 -7.90 2.91 7.61
N SER A 17 -8.59 1.77 7.73
CA SER A 17 -9.48 1.49 8.87
C SER A 17 -8.76 1.01 10.14
N SER A 18 -7.45 0.72 10.06
CA SER A 18 -6.69 0.13 11.16
C SER A 18 -6.19 1.17 12.15
N ASP A 19 -6.39 0.92 13.44
CA ASP A 19 -5.87 1.75 14.53
C ASP A 19 -4.33 1.71 14.64
N LYS A 20 -3.66 0.76 13.97
CA LYS A 20 -2.19 0.62 13.92
C LYS A 20 -1.54 1.39 12.77
N VAL A 21 -2.33 2.00 11.89
CA VAL A 21 -1.84 2.74 10.73
C VAL A 21 -2.05 4.24 10.98
N GLU A 22 -1.05 5.05 10.66
CA GLU A 22 -1.11 6.52 10.77
C GLU A 22 -1.65 7.15 9.48
N GLU A 23 -1.23 6.62 8.33
CA GLU A 23 -1.52 7.19 7.02
C GLU A 23 -1.43 6.10 5.95
N VAL A 24 -2.32 6.14 4.97
CA VAL A 24 -2.25 5.32 3.75
C VAL A 24 -2.15 6.24 2.54
N THR A 25 -1.16 6.02 1.69
CA THR A 25 -1.02 6.71 0.41
C THR A 25 -1.41 5.75 -0.71
N TYR A 26 -2.62 5.92 -1.23
CA TYR A 26 -3.09 5.20 -2.41
C TYR A 26 -3.98 6.10 -3.28
N PRO A 27 -3.67 6.31 -4.58
CA PRO A 27 -4.46 7.21 -5.43
C PRO A 27 -5.95 6.86 -5.56
N GLY A 28 -6.32 5.61 -5.27
CA GLY A 28 -7.72 5.14 -5.30
C GLY A 28 -8.53 5.42 -4.03
N LEU A 29 -7.92 5.93 -2.95
CA LEU A 29 -8.63 6.38 -1.76
C LEU A 29 -9.09 7.84 -1.93
N GLU A 30 -10.28 8.16 -1.44
CA GLU A 30 -10.82 9.54 -1.43
C GLU A 30 -10.00 10.46 -0.50
N SER A 31 -9.34 9.88 0.50
CA SER A 31 -8.43 10.59 1.41
C SER A 31 -7.12 11.03 0.74
N HIS A 32 -6.77 10.48 -0.43
CA HIS A 32 -5.55 10.84 -1.12
C HIS A 32 -5.64 12.27 -1.69
N PRO A 33 -4.70 13.19 -1.40
CA PRO A 33 -4.84 14.61 -1.77
C PRO A 33 -4.99 14.87 -3.28
N GLN A 34 -4.47 13.97 -4.12
CA GLN A 34 -4.60 14.02 -5.57
C GLN A 34 -5.55 12.96 -6.17
N HIS A 35 -6.51 12.42 -5.39
CA HIS A 35 -7.47 11.42 -5.88
C HIS A 35 -8.20 11.89 -7.16
N ASP A 36 -8.75 13.11 -7.14
CA ASP A 36 -9.49 13.67 -8.28
C ASP A 36 -8.60 13.87 -9.51
N LEU A 37 -7.33 14.23 -9.32
CA LEU A 37 -6.37 14.33 -10.41
C LEU A 37 -6.08 12.95 -11.00
N ALA A 38 -5.80 11.95 -10.15
CA ALA A 38 -5.57 10.58 -10.58
C ALA A 38 -6.77 10.03 -11.36
N LYS A 39 -7.99 10.30 -10.91
CA LYS A 39 -9.24 9.91 -11.59
C LYS A 39 -9.39 10.56 -12.97
N LYS A 40 -8.92 11.81 -13.15
CA LYS A 40 -8.99 12.52 -14.43
C LYS A 40 -7.96 12.03 -15.45
N GLN A 41 -6.75 11.68 -15.01
CA GLN A 41 -5.63 11.39 -15.91
C GLN A 41 -5.30 9.90 -16.08
N SER A 42 -5.85 9.03 -15.22
CA SER A 42 -5.56 7.59 -15.21
C SER A 42 -6.81 6.75 -15.48
N LYS A 43 -6.65 5.60 -16.16
CA LYS A 43 -7.73 4.61 -16.37
C LYS A 43 -7.97 3.71 -15.15
N GLY A 44 -7.22 3.94 -14.08
CA GLY A 44 -7.15 3.11 -12.89
C GLY A 44 -6.08 3.61 -11.92
N PHE A 45 -6.05 3.07 -10.71
CA PHE A 45 -5.20 3.55 -9.61
C PHE A 45 -3.96 2.69 -9.37
N GLY A 46 -3.83 1.57 -10.08
CA GLY A 46 -2.66 0.69 -10.00
C GLY A 46 -2.63 -0.19 -8.75
N GLY A 47 -1.57 -1.00 -8.65
CA GLY A 47 -1.35 -1.95 -7.55
C GLY A 47 -0.43 -1.46 -6.43
N MET A 48 0.13 -0.26 -6.58
CA MET A 48 1.08 0.30 -5.62
C MET A 48 0.34 1.09 -4.56
N LEU A 49 0.63 0.82 -3.28
CA LEU A 49 0.22 1.63 -2.15
C LEU A 49 1.37 1.68 -1.16
N SER A 50 1.42 2.73 -0.34
CA SER A 50 2.31 2.81 0.82
C SER A 50 1.50 3.19 2.06
N PHE A 51 2.03 2.91 3.23
CA PHE A 51 1.39 3.28 4.49
C PHE A 51 2.45 3.53 5.57
N LYS A 52 2.08 4.33 6.57
CA LYS A 52 2.88 4.57 7.77
C LYS A 52 2.28 3.78 8.93
N ILE A 53 3.07 2.92 9.54
CA ILE A 53 2.67 2.15 10.72
C ILE A 53 3.00 2.92 12.00
N LYS A 54 2.09 2.89 12.98
CA LYS A 54 2.34 3.43 14.32
C LYS A 54 3.46 2.65 14.99
N GLY A 55 4.33 3.37 15.70
CA GLY A 55 5.52 2.78 16.35
C GLY A 55 6.79 2.86 15.52
N GLY A 56 6.75 3.47 14.33
CA GLY A 56 7.95 3.83 13.56
C GLY A 56 8.73 2.63 13.02
N PHE A 57 10.05 2.78 12.94
CA PHE A 57 10.96 1.86 12.25
C PHE A 57 10.86 0.42 12.76
N GLU A 58 10.90 0.21 14.08
CA GLU A 58 10.85 -1.14 14.68
C GLU A 58 9.52 -1.84 14.40
N ALA A 59 8.41 -1.11 14.42
CA ALA A 59 7.10 -1.64 14.10
C ALA A 59 7.00 -2.05 12.62
N ALA A 60 7.60 -1.26 11.72
CA ALA A 60 7.65 -1.58 10.29
C ALA A 60 8.51 -2.82 10.01
N ASP A 61 9.67 -2.95 10.65
CA ASP A 61 10.52 -4.14 10.53
C ASP A 61 9.82 -5.38 11.09
N THR A 62 9.18 -5.27 12.26
CA THR A 62 8.38 -6.34 12.86
C THR A 62 7.23 -6.76 11.95
N PHE A 63 6.52 -5.80 11.34
CA PHE A 63 5.45 -6.09 10.38
C PHE A 63 5.98 -6.91 9.19
N LEU A 64 7.08 -6.46 8.57
CA LEU A 64 7.69 -7.13 7.40
C LEU A 64 8.21 -8.54 7.73
N GLN A 65 8.67 -8.79 8.96
CA GLN A 65 9.08 -10.13 9.39
C GLN A 65 7.88 -11.08 9.63
N ASN A 66 6.67 -10.55 9.85
CA ASN A 66 5.51 -11.34 10.26
C ASN A 66 4.49 -11.61 9.15
N ILE A 67 4.48 -10.83 8.06
CA ILE A 67 3.66 -11.12 6.88
C ILE A 67 4.08 -12.45 6.23
N LYS A 68 3.09 -13.25 5.79
CA LYS A 68 3.31 -14.62 5.28
C LYS A 68 3.05 -14.79 3.78
N ILE A 69 2.31 -13.86 3.18
CA ILE A 69 1.96 -13.88 1.76
C ILE A 69 2.84 -12.91 0.97
N PHE A 70 3.11 -11.74 1.55
CA PHE A 70 3.98 -10.74 0.96
C PHE A 70 5.44 -11.14 1.17
N THR A 71 6.23 -11.12 0.09
CA THR A 71 7.67 -11.34 0.16
C THR A 71 8.39 -10.03 0.40
N LEU A 72 9.38 -10.02 1.29
CA LEU A 72 10.28 -8.87 1.49
C LEU A 72 11.26 -8.78 0.30
N ALA A 73 11.04 -7.82 -0.61
CA ALA A 73 11.90 -7.60 -1.79
C ALA A 73 11.74 -6.18 -2.39
N GLU A 74 12.79 -5.68 -3.04
CA GLU A 74 12.87 -4.31 -3.60
C GLU A 74 12.14 -4.10 -4.93
N SER A 75 11.81 -5.17 -5.66
CA SER A 75 11.13 -5.06 -6.97
C SER A 75 9.63 -4.80 -6.83
N LEU A 76 8.93 -4.57 -7.94
CA LEU A 76 7.49 -4.30 -7.97
C LEU A 76 6.83 -4.70 -9.29
N GLY A 77 5.49 -4.83 -9.28
CA GLY A 77 4.68 -5.05 -10.49
C GLY A 77 4.60 -6.48 -11.02
N GLY A 78 5.22 -7.45 -10.32
CA GLY A 78 5.05 -8.88 -10.55
C GLY A 78 3.66 -9.39 -10.14
N VAL A 79 3.42 -10.69 -10.31
CA VAL A 79 2.15 -11.32 -9.90
C VAL A 79 2.12 -11.63 -8.40
N GLU A 80 3.30 -11.79 -7.82
CA GLU A 80 3.57 -11.93 -6.41
C GLU A 80 3.32 -10.62 -5.65
N SER A 81 2.91 -10.76 -4.39
CA SER A 81 2.79 -9.61 -3.48
C SER A 81 4.15 -9.33 -2.85
N LEU A 82 4.64 -8.10 -2.99
CA LEU A 82 5.92 -7.66 -2.44
C LEU A 82 5.71 -6.54 -1.41
N ALA A 83 6.54 -6.49 -0.39
CA ALA A 83 6.57 -5.41 0.60
C ALA A 83 8.03 -5.06 0.93
N GLU A 84 8.28 -3.80 1.21
CA GLU A 84 9.62 -3.31 1.58
C GLU A 84 9.55 -2.20 2.63
N HIS A 85 10.70 -1.87 3.21
CA HIS A 85 10.90 -0.66 3.98
C HIS A 85 11.86 0.27 3.21
N PRO A 86 11.38 1.30 2.48
CA PRO A 86 12.21 2.05 1.54
C PRO A 86 13.43 2.78 2.14
N ALA A 87 13.41 3.04 3.45
CA ALA A 87 14.52 3.70 4.15
C ALA A 87 15.47 2.72 4.87
N LYS A 88 15.33 1.41 4.62
CA LYS A 88 16.25 0.37 5.07
C LYS A 88 17.18 0.00 3.92
#